data_AF-A0A0W8I1U6-F1
#
_entry.id   AF-A0A0W8I1U6-F1
#
_cell.length_a   1.000
_cell.length_b   1.000
_cell.length_c   1.000
_cell.angle_alpha   90.00
_cell.angle_beta   90.00
_cell.angle_gamma   90.00
#
_symmetry.space_group_name_H-M   'P 1'
#
loop_
_entity.id
_entity.type
_entity.pdbx_description
1 polymer ?
#
loop_
_entity_poly.entity_id
_entity_poly.type
_entity_poly.pdbx_seq_one_letter_code
_entity_poly.pdbx_strand_id
1 'polypeptide(L)'
;MVTRPEECVEVARLFDRIWSVEDGTILDRHMMVALIHSQNYVLLASLDGRPVGAAVGFCGPPGQPFHSHIVGVRPEASGHGIGRAIKEHQRRWCLDRGIATMAWTFDPLVARNAHFNIRVLGALPRHYHEEFYGPMRDTVNAGQASDRMVVRWDLPTGAPSDRTRATGGAPSSTTAHVALPNQHDEPGGLALDVPPGTTDVLVGLPRDIEGLRRDDPELARRWRQETRLALGSLLAQGWQVHDFDDDRHYILRREP
;
A
#
# COMPACT_ATOMS: atom_id res chain seq x y z
N MET A 1 -15.00 16.69 2.17
CA MET A 1 -14.28 16.98 0.91
C MET A 1 -13.74 18.39 0.98
N VAL A 2 -12.53 18.63 0.50
CA VAL A 2 -11.97 19.98 0.38
C VAL A 2 -12.68 20.73 -0.75
N THR A 3 -13.03 21.98 -0.53
CA THR A 3 -13.74 22.80 -1.53
C THR A 3 -13.12 24.16 -1.76
N ARG A 4 -12.21 24.60 -0.88
CA ARG A 4 -11.58 25.93 -0.96
C ARG A 4 -10.05 25.84 -1.07
N PRO A 5 -9.39 26.79 -1.77
CA PRO A 5 -7.94 26.79 -1.92
C PRO A 5 -7.15 26.84 -0.60
N GLU A 6 -7.68 27.48 0.44
CA GLU A 6 -7.01 27.59 1.75
C GLU A 6 -6.85 26.22 2.42
N GLU A 7 -7.84 25.34 2.26
CA GLU A 7 -7.79 23.96 2.75
C GLU A 7 -6.74 23.12 2.01
N CYS A 8 -6.46 23.42 0.73
CA CYS A 8 -5.36 22.77 -0.01
C CYS A 8 -3.99 23.12 0.59
N VAL A 9 -3.82 24.32 1.15
CA VAL A 9 -2.60 24.68 1.87
C VAL A 9 -2.45 23.84 3.14
N GLU A 10 -3.56 23.58 3.84
CA GLU A 10 -3.54 22.70 5.02
C GLU A 10 -3.20 21.25 4.65
N VAL A 11 -3.77 20.73 3.55
CA VAL A 11 -3.43 19.39 3.03
C VAL A 11 -1.95 19.29 2.68
N ALA A 12 -1.40 20.26 1.94
CA ALA A 12 0.02 20.25 1.55
C ALA A 12 0.91 20.23 2.81
N ARG A 13 0.69 21.16 3.74
CA ARG A 13 1.44 21.22 5.01
C ARG A 13 1.30 19.96 5.85
N LEU A 14 0.14 19.29 5.80
CA LEU A 14 -0.08 18.04 6.50
C LEU A 14 0.74 16.91 5.90
N PHE A 15 0.76 16.79 4.56
CA PHE A 15 1.62 15.80 3.89
C PHE A 15 3.10 16.09 4.13
N ASP A 16 3.55 17.33 4.02
CA ASP A 16 4.96 17.68 4.24
C ASP A 16 5.44 17.28 5.65
N ARG A 17 4.57 17.39 6.66
CA ARG A 17 4.85 16.91 8.03
C ARG A 17 4.85 15.39 8.15
N ILE A 18 3.94 14.69 7.47
CA ILE A 18 3.83 13.22 7.56
C ILE A 18 5.05 12.54 6.94
N TRP A 19 5.55 13.08 5.82
CA TRP A 19 6.71 12.56 5.11
C TRP A 19 8.02 13.30 5.45
N SER A 20 7.97 14.24 6.40
CA SER A 20 9.13 15.01 6.87
C SER A 20 10.01 15.52 5.72
N VAL A 21 9.39 16.27 4.80
CA VAL A 21 10.10 16.92 3.69
C VAL A 21 10.71 18.22 4.17
N GLU A 22 12.03 18.33 4.11
CA GLU A 22 12.76 19.52 4.57
C GLU A 22 12.78 20.64 3.53
N ASP A 23 12.79 20.29 2.23
CA ASP A 23 12.79 21.26 1.13
C ASP A 23 11.77 20.87 0.04
N GLY A 24 10.92 21.82 -0.34
CA GLY A 24 9.81 21.62 -1.28
C GLY A 24 8.50 21.17 -0.63
N THR A 25 7.66 20.47 -1.39
CA THR A 25 6.37 19.92 -0.94
C THR A 25 6.09 18.57 -1.59
N ILE A 26 5.42 17.68 -0.87
CA ILE A 26 4.97 16.37 -1.38
C ILE A 26 3.96 16.55 -2.52
N LEU A 27 3.03 17.48 -2.37
CA LEU A 27 1.99 17.73 -3.37
C LEU A 27 1.65 19.21 -3.43
N ASP A 28 1.86 19.79 -4.61
CA ASP A 28 1.63 21.22 -4.83
C ASP A 28 0.15 21.60 -4.70
N ARG A 29 -0.10 22.76 -4.09
CA ARG A 29 -1.46 23.28 -3.86
C ARG A 29 -2.19 23.62 -5.15
N HIS A 30 -1.51 24.13 -6.18
CA HIS A 30 -2.16 24.51 -7.44
C HIS A 30 -2.60 23.25 -8.19
N MET A 31 -1.83 22.16 -8.10
CA MET A 31 -2.26 20.84 -8.57
C MET A 31 -3.54 20.38 -7.87
N MET A 32 -3.62 20.47 -6.53
CA MET A 32 -4.85 20.10 -5.81
C MET A 32 -6.06 20.97 -6.19
N VAL A 33 -5.87 22.27 -6.38
CA VAL A 33 -6.92 23.16 -6.88
C VAL A 33 -7.39 22.74 -8.28
N ALA A 34 -6.46 22.37 -9.18
CA ALA A 34 -6.80 21.86 -10.51
C ALA A 34 -7.57 20.53 -10.45
N LEU A 35 -7.20 19.64 -9.51
CA LEU A 35 -7.93 18.40 -9.26
C LEU A 35 -9.37 18.67 -8.79
N ILE A 36 -9.56 19.59 -7.84
CA ILE A 36 -10.91 19.96 -7.37
C ILE A 36 -11.73 20.54 -8.52
N HIS A 37 -11.16 21.46 -9.30
CA HIS A 37 -11.84 22.08 -10.44
C HIS A 37 -12.24 21.05 -11.50
N SER A 38 -11.41 20.03 -11.72
CA SER A 38 -11.69 18.90 -12.61
C SER A 38 -12.54 17.78 -11.97
N GLN A 39 -13.22 18.07 -10.86
CA GLN A 39 -14.13 17.15 -10.16
C GLN A 39 -13.45 15.87 -9.61
N ASN A 40 -12.16 15.96 -9.29
CA ASN A 40 -11.39 14.88 -8.66
C ASN A 40 -11.40 14.98 -7.12
N TYR A 41 -10.67 14.07 -6.47
CA TYR A 41 -10.79 13.82 -5.05
C TYR A 41 -9.68 14.50 -4.25
N VAL A 42 -10.06 15.41 -3.36
CA VAL A 42 -9.20 15.96 -2.30
C VAL A 42 -9.98 15.94 -0.98
N LEU A 43 -9.40 15.30 0.04
CA LEU A 43 -10.00 15.17 1.36
C LEU A 43 -9.00 15.62 2.43
N LEU A 44 -9.49 16.40 3.39
CA LEU A 44 -8.88 16.65 4.68
C LEU A 44 -9.75 15.99 5.75
N ALA A 45 -9.14 15.16 6.59
CA ALA A 45 -9.78 14.47 7.70
C ALA A 45 -9.38 15.13 9.02
N SER A 46 -10.37 15.38 9.88
CA SER A 46 -10.18 16.00 11.18
C SER A 46 -10.67 15.12 12.31
N LEU A 47 -10.02 15.25 13.47
CA LEU A 47 -10.44 14.67 14.74
C LEU A 47 -10.44 15.82 15.77
N ASP A 48 -11.56 16.01 16.46
CA ASP A 48 -11.75 17.12 17.42
C ASP A 48 -11.38 18.50 16.85
N GLY A 49 -11.77 18.75 15.59
CA GLY A 49 -11.49 20.00 14.88
C GLY A 49 -10.04 20.18 14.42
N ARG A 50 -9.16 19.19 14.61
CA ARG A 50 -7.75 19.24 14.20
C ARG A 50 -7.49 18.37 12.96
N PRO A 51 -6.78 18.85 11.93
CA PRO A 51 -6.38 18.02 10.80
C PRO A 51 -5.45 16.88 11.22
N VAL A 52 -5.85 15.65 10.93
CA VAL A 52 -5.11 14.43 11.31
C VAL A 52 -4.82 13.49 10.14
N GLY A 53 -5.49 13.66 9.00
CA GLY A 53 -5.19 12.91 7.80
C GLY A 53 -5.66 13.63 6.54
N ALA A 54 -5.14 13.22 5.40
CA ALA A 54 -5.59 13.73 4.11
C ALA A 54 -5.45 12.67 3.03
N ALA A 55 -6.18 12.86 1.94
CA ALA A 55 -6.11 11.99 0.78
C ALA A 55 -6.35 12.76 -0.52
N VAL A 56 -5.60 12.39 -1.55
CA VAL A 56 -5.79 12.89 -2.91
C VAL A 56 -5.87 11.71 -3.87
N GLY A 57 -6.77 11.81 -4.84
CA GLY A 57 -6.92 10.82 -5.90
C GLY A 57 -7.66 11.38 -7.11
N PHE A 58 -7.58 10.66 -8.22
CA PHE A 58 -8.10 11.15 -9.50
C PHE A 58 -8.57 10.02 -10.41
N CYS A 59 -9.49 10.35 -11.30
CA CYS A 59 -10.00 9.43 -12.32
C CYS A 59 -9.05 9.36 -13.51
N GLY A 60 -8.87 8.16 -14.06
CA GLY A 60 -8.27 7.98 -15.37
C GLY A 60 -9.29 8.10 -16.50
N PRO A 61 -8.89 7.74 -17.74
CA PRO A 61 -9.82 7.57 -18.86
C PRO A 61 -10.99 6.62 -18.54
N PRO A 62 -12.12 6.70 -19.27
CA PRO A 62 -13.24 5.78 -19.08
C PRO A 62 -12.82 4.31 -19.05
N GLY A 63 -13.33 3.55 -18.07
CA GLY A 63 -12.99 2.14 -17.85
C GLY A 63 -11.74 1.89 -17.00
N GLN A 64 -10.95 2.93 -16.68
CA GLN A 64 -9.83 2.82 -15.75
C GLN A 64 -10.30 2.96 -14.29
N PRO A 65 -9.60 2.31 -13.33
CA PRO A 65 -9.91 2.48 -11.92
C PRO A 65 -9.65 3.91 -11.45
N PHE A 66 -10.35 4.33 -10.40
CA PHE A 66 -9.98 5.54 -9.67
C PHE A 66 -8.62 5.34 -9.00
N HIS A 67 -7.68 6.27 -9.25
CA HIS A 67 -6.35 6.21 -8.67
C HIS A 67 -6.33 6.95 -7.33
N SER A 68 -6.18 6.21 -6.23
CA SER A 68 -5.97 6.78 -4.89
C SER A 68 -4.49 7.15 -4.71
N HIS A 69 -4.09 8.31 -5.22
CA HIS A 69 -2.70 8.71 -5.33
C HIS A 69 -1.91 8.73 -4.01
N ILE A 70 -2.41 9.45 -3.00
CA ILE A 70 -1.71 9.62 -1.73
C ILE A 70 -2.72 9.67 -0.59
N VAL A 71 -2.42 8.96 0.50
CA VAL A 71 -3.17 8.97 1.75
C VAL A 71 -2.18 9.03 2.90
N GLY A 72 -2.31 10.05 3.73
CA GLY A 72 -1.46 10.26 4.89
C GLY A 72 -2.30 10.41 6.15
N VAL A 73 -1.87 9.78 7.23
CA VAL A 73 -2.43 9.97 8.57
C VAL A 73 -1.27 10.29 9.51
N ARG A 74 -1.48 11.26 10.39
CA ARG A 74 -0.52 11.62 11.42
C ARG A 74 -0.21 10.43 12.32
N PRO A 75 1.06 10.18 12.68
CA PRO A 75 1.43 9.10 13.57
C PRO A 75 0.64 9.12 14.89
N GLU A 76 0.41 10.31 15.46
CA GLU A 76 -0.29 10.49 16.73
C GLU A 76 -1.79 10.16 16.65
N ALA A 77 -2.36 10.13 15.45
CA ALA A 77 -3.73 9.71 15.18
C ALA A 77 -3.83 8.26 14.66
N SER A 78 -2.71 7.54 14.59
CA SER A 78 -2.70 6.12 14.24
C SER A 78 -3.52 5.30 15.24
N GLY A 79 -4.09 4.19 14.78
CA GLY A 79 -4.93 3.33 15.62
C GLY A 79 -6.38 3.79 15.81
N HIS A 80 -6.73 5.04 15.47
CA HIS A 80 -8.11 5.56 15.59
C HIS A 80 -9.00 5.24 14.37
N GLY A 81 -8.59 4.30 13.53
CA GLY A 81 -9.34 3.91 12.33
C GLY A 81 -9.39 4.96 11.21
N ILE A 82 -8.65 6.07 11.32
CA ILE A 82 -8.69 7.20 10.36
C ILE A 82 -8.35 6.75 8.93
N GLY A 83 -7.31 5.94 8.75
CA GLY A 83 -6.93 5.43 7.41
C GLY A 83 -8.05 4.60 6.76
N ARG A 84 -8.73 3.75 7.55
CA ARG A 84 -9.90 2.99 7.09
C ARG A 84 -11.06 3.91 6.75
N ALA A 85 -11.37 4.88 7.60
CA ALA A 85 -12.44 5.85 7.36
C ALA A 85 -12.21 6.67 6.07
N ILE A 86 -10.97 7.08 5.81
CA ILE A 86 -10.58 7.77 4.56
C ILE A 86 -10.83 6.86 3.35
N LYS A 87 -10.40 5.59 3.41
CA LYS A 87 -10.57 4.64 2.30
C LYS A 87 -12.04 4.31 2.05
N GLU A 88 -12.85 4.16 3.10
CA GLU A 88 -14.31 3.98 2.97
C GLU A 88 -14.99 5.22 2.38
N HIS A 89 -14.53 6.43 2.74
CA HIS A 89 -15.03 7.66 2.13
C HIS A 89 -14.64 7.73 0.64
N GLN A 90 -13.42 7.35 0.26
CA GLN A 90 -13.04 7.22 -1.15
C GLN A 90 -13.91 6.21 -1.89
N ARG A 91 -14.18 5.04 -1.28
CA ARG A 91 -15.08 4.02 -1.83
C ARG A 91 -16.48 4.59 -2.07
N ARG A 92 -17.06 5.27 -1.09
CA ARG A 92 -18.37 5.92 -1.24
C ARG A 92 -18.36 6.94 -2.38
N TRP A 93 -17.36 7.81 -2.41
CA TRP A 93 -17.20 8.84 -3.45
C TRP A 93 -17.15 8.24 -4.87
N CYS A 94 -16.45 7.10 -5.02
CA CYS A 94 -16.36 6.36 -6.28
C CYS A 94 -17.71 5.74 -6.67
N LEU A 95 -18.38 5.04 -5.74
CA LEU A 95 -19.67 4.39 -5.99
C LEU A 95 -20.76 5.39 -6.37
N ASP A 96 -20.80 6.56 -5.73
CA ASP A 96 -21.74 7.64 -6.06
C ASP A 96 -21.55 8.20 -7.48
N ARG A 97 -20.43 7.86 -8.14
CA ARG A 97 -20.06 8.24 -9.52
C ARG A 97 -20.06 7.06 -10.50
N GLY A 98 -20.56 5.90 -10.08
CA GLY A 98 -20.56 4.68 -10.90
C GLY A 98 -19.17 4.09 -11.12
N ILE A 99 -18.16 4.49 -10.34
CA ILE A 99 -16.81 3.93 -10.39
C ILE A 99 -16.78 2.70 -9.50
N ALA A 100 -16.61 1.53 -10.11
CA ALA A 100 -16.64 0.25 -9.42
C ALA A 100 -15.28 -0.24 -8.93
N THR A 101 -14.19 0.45 -9.26
CA THR A 101 -12.82 -0.02 -8.96
C THR A 101 -11.91 1.13 -8.55
N MET A 102 -11.06 0.85 -7.56
CA MET A 102 -9.96 1.73 -7.14
C MET A 102 -8.62 1.03 -7.31
N ALA A 103 -7.56 1.79 -7.57
CA ALA A 103 -6.19 1.29 -7.59
C ALA A 103 -5.24 2.29 -6.92
N TRP A 104 -4.18 1.78 -6.33
CA TRP A 104 -3.07 2.58 -5.80
C TRP A 104 -1.84 1.70 -5.61
N THR A 105 -0.74 2.31 -5.19
CA THR A 105 0.49 1.60 -4.85
C THR A 105 0.80 1.72 -3.37
N PHE A 106 1.54 0.75 -2.84
CA PHE A 106 2.17 0.85 -1.52
C PHE A 106 3.57 0.23 -1.57
N ASP A 107 4.41 0.57 -0.58
CA ASP A 107 5.73 -0.05 -0.43
C ASP A 107 5.60 -1.50 0.07
N PRO A 108 6.01 -2.51 -0.71
CA PRO A 108 5.84 -3.91 -0.34
C PRO A 108 6.65 -4.35 0.89
N LEU A 109 7.67 -3.60 1.32
CA LEU A 109 8.43 -3.92 2.54
C LEU A 109 7.74 -3.43 3.82
N VAL A 110 6.81 -2.49 3.72
CA VAL A 110 6.14 -1.93 4.90
C VAL A 110 5.01 -2.87 5.30
N ALA A 111 5.28 -3.79 6.23
CA ALA A 111 4.35 -4.85 6.65
C ALA A 111 2.97 -4.33 7.07
N ARG A 112 2.90 -3.18 7.78
CA ARG A 112 1.62 -2.57 8.13
C ARG A 112 0.79 -2.16 6.92
N ASN A 113 1.43 -1.75 5.82
CA ASN A 113 0.74 -1.41 4.58
C ASN A 113 0.24 -2.69 3.90
N ALA A 114 1.02 -3.76 3.88
CA ALA A 114 0.60 -5.05 3.36
C ALA A 114 -0.65 -5.56 4.11
N HIS A 115 -0.58 -5.62 5.44
CA HIS A 115 -1.71 -6.01 6.29
C HIS A 115 -2.94 -5.12 6.07
N PHE A 116 -2.78 -3.79 6.07
CA PHE A 116 -3.91 -2.88 5.87
C PHE A 116 -4.55 -3.04 4.49
N ASN A 117 -3.77 -3.07 3.42
CA ASN A 117 -4.33 -3.17 2.07
C ASN A 117 -4.96 -4.54 1.81
N ILE A 118 -4.33 -5.63 2.26
CA ILE A 118 -4.76 -6.99 1.93
C ILE A 118 -5.83 -7.48 2.92
N ARG A 119 -5.53 -7.49 4.23
CA ARG A 119 -6.43 -8.08 5.25
C ARG A 119 -7.54 -7.13 5.68
N VAL A 120 -7.24 -5.84 5.84
CA VAL A 120 -8.24 -4.87 6.34
C VAL A 120 -9.16 -4.38 5.24
N LEU A 121 -8.63 -4.04 4.05
CA LEU A 121 -9.45 -3.54 2.93
C LEU A 121 -9.90 -4.66 1.98
N GLY A 122 -9.19 -5.78 1.90
CA GLY A 122 -9.46 -6.80 0.89
C GLY A 122 -8.99 -6.39 -0.52
N ALA A 123 -8.05 -5.45 -0.62
CA ALA A 123 -7.47 -5.06 -1.90
C ALA A 123 -6.56 -6.18 -2.43
N LEU A 124 -6.62 -6.41 -3.73
CA LEU A 124 -5.91 -7.46 -4.45
C LEU A 124 -4.58 -6.90 -4.96
N PRO A 125 -3.42 -7.39 -4.50
CA PRO A 125 -2.14 -7.07 -5.12
C PRO A 125 -2.08 -7.67 -6.54
N ARG A 126 -1.65 -6.86 -7.52
CA ARG A 126 -1.68 -7.24 -8.94
C ARG A 126 -0.30 -7.24 -9.57
N HIS A 127 0.49 -6.20 -9.33
CA HIS A 127 1.77 -6.01 -10.01
C HIS A 127 2.82 -5.48 -9.04
N TYR A 128 4.03 -6.01 -9.15
CA TYR A 128 5.22 -5.45 -8.52
C TYR A 128 5.94 -4.58 -9.54
N HIS A 129 6.23 -3.34 -9.19
CA HIS A 129 7.04 -2.45 -10.00
C HIS A 129 8.31 -2.07 -9.26
N GLU A 130 9.44 -2.23 -9.94
CA GLU A 130 10.73 -1.75 -9.47
C GLU A 130 10.83 -0.24 -9.67
N GLU A 131 11.36 0.46 -8.67
CA GLU A 131 11.71 1.88 -8.75
C GLU A 131 10.62 2.78 -9.38
N PHE A 132 9.36 2.52 -9.02
CA PHE A 132 8.18 3.07 -9.71
C PHE A 132 8.15 4.61 -9.75
N TYR A 133 8.67 5.27 -8.72
CA TYR A 133 8.71 6.74 -8.62
C TYR A 133 10.10 7.32 -8.88
N GLY A 134 11.11 6.51 -9.20
CA GLY A 134 12.51 6.95 -9.20
C GLY A 134 13.00 7.32 -7.79
N PRO A 135 14.06 8.14 -7.70
CA PRO A 135 14.57 8.65 -6.42
C PRO A 135 13.52 9.50 -5.68
N MET A 136 13.22 9.11 -4.44
CA MET A 136 12.30 9.85 -3.57
C MET A 136 13.09 10.69 -2.55
N ARG A 137 12.65 11.94 -2.34
CA ARG A 137 13.36 12.94 -1.51
C ARG A 137 12.86 13.01 -0.08
N ASP A 138 11.77 12.32 0.25
CA ASP A 138 11.24 12.29 1.61
C ASP A 138 12.09 11.39 2.51
N THR A 139 12.22 11.76 3.78
CA THR A 139 13.07 11.03 4.74
C THR A 139 12.59 9.60 5.02
N VAL A 140 11.32 9.29 4.73
CA VAL A 140 10.74 7.95 4.94
C VAL A 140 11.20 6.97 3.85
N ASN A 141 11.38 7.42 2.61
CA ASN A 141 11.78 6.59 1.46
C ASN A 141 13.21 6.87 0.96
N ALA A 142 13.86 7.94 1.42
CA ALA A 142 15.19 8.34 0.97
C ALA A 142 16.22 7.21 1.09
N GLY A 143 17.14 7.16 0.12
CA GLY A 143 18.24 6.19 0.10
C GLY A 143 17.85 4.78 -0.37
N GLN A 144 16.59 4.54 -0.77
CA GLN A 144 16.15 3.26 -1.32
C GLN A 144 15.39 3.40 -2.65
N ALA A 145 15.42 2.35 -3.46
CA ALA A 145 14.57 2.25 -4.64
C ALA A 145 13.09 2.26 -4.26
N SER A 146 12.29 3.00 -5.03
CA SER A 146 10.87 3.22 -4.81
C SER A 146 10.00 2.09 -5.34
N ASP A 147 10.32 0.85 -4.98
CA ASP A 147 9.53 -0.30 -5.41
C ASP A 147 8.10 -0.22 -4.87
N ARG A 148 7.13 -0.64 -5.68
CA ARG A 148 5.71 -0.49 -5.39
C ARG A 148 4.93 -1.73 -5.77
N MET A 149 4.11 -2.19 -4.83
CA MET A 149 3.04 -3.14 -5.11
C MET A 149 1.79 -2.36 -5.51
N VAL A 150 1.34 -2.55 -6.75
CA VAL A 150 0.06 -2.04 -7.24
C VAL A 150 -1.05 -2.95 -6.72
N VAL A 151 -2.03 -2.36 -6.06
CA VAL A 151 -3.24 -3.04 -5.60
C VAL A 151 -4.46 -2.52 -6.33
N ARG A 152 -5.46 -3.39 -6.47
CA ARG A 152 -6.79 -3.07 -6.96
C ARG A 152 -7.83 -3.43 -5.90
N TRP A 153 -8.77 -2.54 -5.67
CA TRP A 153 -9.92 -2.78 -4.83
C TRP A 153 -11.19 -2.73 -5.67
N ASP A 154 -11.82 -3.90 -5.84
CA ASP A 154 -13.13 -4.00 -6.46
C ASP A 154 -14.17 -3.55 -5.42
N LEU A 155 -14.98 -2.54 -5.79
CA LEU A 155 -15.94 -1.91 -4.90
C LEU A 155 -17.31 -2.56 -5.12
N PRO A 156 -17.75 -3.49 -4.24
CA PRO A 156 -19.07 -4.07 -4.38
C PRO A 156 -20.13 -2.97 -4.17
N THR A 157 -21.21 -3.00 -4.96
CA THR A 157 -22.33 -2.04 -4.86
C THR A 157 -23.24 -2.29 -3.65
N GLY A 158 -23.11 -3.42 -2.95
CA GLY A 158 -23.83 -3.73 -1.71
C GLY A 158 -23.20 -3.11 -0.45
N ALA A 159 -23.89 -3.26 0.70
CA ALA A 159 -23.25 -3.16 2.01
C ALA A 159 -21.95 -3.99 1.99
N PRO A 160 -20.90 -3.65 2.76
CA PRO A 160 -19.76 -4.54 2.90
C PRO A 160 -20.32 -5.86 3.42
N SER A 161 -20.56 -6.80 2.51
CA SER A 161 -20.69 -8.20 2.87
C SER A 161 -19.42 -8.47 3.63
N ASP A 162 -19.54 -9.20 4.73
CA ASP A 162 -18.47 -9.85 5.48
C ASP A 162 -17.70 -10.87 4.61
N ARG A 163 -17.48 -10.54 3.33
CA ARG A 163 -16.36 -10.96 2.53
C ARG A 163 -15.13 -10.24 3.09
N THR A 164 -14.79 -10.51 4.34
CA THR A 164 -13.47 -11.09 4.59
C THR A 164 -13.33 -12.11 3.48
N ARG A 165 -12.55 -11.77 2.44
CA ARG A 165 -12.13 -12.72 1.42
C ARG A 165 -11.83 -13.97 2.21
N ALA A 166 -12.59 -15.06 2.02
CA ALA A 166 -12.47 -16.25 2.85
C ALA A 166 -10.97 -16.46 2.94
N THR A 167 -10.40 -16.23 4.13
CA THR A 167 -8.96 -16.28 4.34
C THR A 167 -8.69 -17.74 4.10
N GLY A 168 -8.43 -18.09 2.84
CA GLY A 168 -8.43 -19.49 2.43
C GLY A 168 -7.34 -20.09 3.28
N GLY A 169 -7.73 -20.98 4.19
CA GLY A 169 -7.23 -21.10 5.57
C GLY A 169 -5.75 -20.83 5.84
N ALA A 170 -5.37 -20.78 7.12
CA ALA A 170 -3.97 -20.71 7.50
C ALA A 170 -3.12 -21.65 6.60
N PRO A 171 -1.98 -21.17 6.07
CA PRO A 171 -1.22 -21.91 5.07
C PRO A 171 -1.00 -23.34 5.55
N SER A 172 -1.22 -24.30 4.66
CA SER A 172 -1.04 -25.71 5.03
C SER A 172 0.44 -25.96 5.31
N SER A 173 0.79 -26.24 6.56
CA SER A 173 2.18 -26.43 6.99
C SER A 173 2.88 -27.61 6.30
N THR A 174 2.13 -28.47 5.60
CA THR A 174 2.67 -29.63 4.87
C THR A 174 2.95 -29.36 3.39
N THR A 175 2.40 -28.28 2.82
CA THR A 175 2.51 -27.97 1.38
C THR A 175 2.93 -26.51 1.12
N ALA A 176 3.35 -25.79 2.15
CA ALA A 176 3.88 -24.44 2.04
C ALA A 176 5.39 -24.45 1.77
N HIS A 177 5.83 -23.56 0.88
CA HIS A 177 7.24 -23.32 0.57
C HIS A 177 7.63 -21.90 0.96
N VAL A 178 8.72 -21.73 1.71
CA VAL A 178 9.21 -20.40 2.10
C VAL A 178 10.24 -19.93 1.08
N ALA A 179 9.84 -19.04 0.18
CA ALA A 179 10.70 -18.53 -0.88
C ALA A 179 11.67 -17.45 -0.39
N LEU A 180 11.31 -16.71 0.66
CA LEU A 180 12.18 -15.76 1.35
C LEU A 180 11.90 -15.84 2.85
N PRO A 181 12.74 -16.52 3.65
CA PRO A 181 12.56 -16.60 5.09
C PRO A 181 13.04 -15.30 5.78
N ASN A 182 12.34 -14.87 6.82
CA ASN A 182 12.89 -13.95 7.80
C ASN A 182 13.65 -14.76 8.86
N GLN A 183 14.97 -14.62 8.91
CA GLN A 183 15.86 -15.26 9.88
C GLN A 183 16.39 -14.20 10.84
N HIS A 184 15.77 -14.05 12.00
CA HIS A 184 16.17 -13.06 13.01
C HIS A 184 16.20 -11.60 12.48
N ASP A 185 15.20 -11.23 11.69
CA ASP A 185 15.06 -9.93 11.02
C ASP A 185 16.03 -9.67 9.86
N GLU A 186 16.74 -10.70 9.43
CA GLU A 186 17.51 -10.71 8.19
C GLU A 186 16.83 -11.56 7.10
N PRO A 187 17.01 -11.23 5.82
CA PRO A 187 16.57 -12.09 4.75
C PRO A 187 17.47 -13.33 4.70
N GLY A 188 16.87 -14.51 4.86
CA GLY A 188 17.58 -15.78 4.99
C GLY A 188 17.88 -16.47 3.66
N GLY A 189 17.95 -15.72 2.56
CA GLY A 189 18.26 -16.20 1.22
C GLY A 189 17.05 -16.64 0.41
N LEU A 190 17.16 -16.47 -0.92
CA LEU A 190 16.09 -16.78 -1.86
C LEU A 190 16.05 -18.26 -2.24
N ALA A 191 14.85 -18.85 -2.17
CA ALA A 191 14.54 -20.18 -2.65
C ALA A 191 13.40 -20.11 -3.68
N LEU A 192 13.71 -19.75 -4.93
CA LEU A 192 12.69 -19.55 -5.98
C LEU A 192 12.34 -20.81 -6.77
N ASP A 193 13.08 -21.91 -6.55
CA ASP A 193 12.76 -23.23 -7.08
C ASP A 193 11.63 -23.86 -6.26
N VAL A 194 10.39 -23.45 -6.55
CA VAL A 194 9.20 -23.91 -5.83
C VAL A 194 8.89 -25.37 -6.18
N PRO A 195 8.84 -26.30 -5.21
CA PRO A 195 8.57 -27.71 -5.48
C PRO A 195 7.19 -27.95 -6.13
N PRO A 196 7.05 -28.95 -7.03
CA PRO A 196 5.75 -29.35 -7.55
C PRO A 196 4.78 -29.76 -6.43
N GLY A 197 3.51 -29.39 -6.57
CA GLY A 197 2.48 -29.67 -5.55
C GLY A 197 2.44 -28.67 -4.38
N THR A 198 3.33 -27.67 -4.37
CA THR A 198 3.25 -26.54 -3.41
C THR A 198 1.92 -25.80 -3.59
N THR A 199 1.18 -25.62 -2.49
CA THR A 199 -0.09 -24.89 -2.49
C THR A 199 0.09 -23.42 -2.14
N ASP A 200 1.03 -23.14 -1.24
CA ASP A 200 1.29 -21.83 -0.67
C ASP A 200 2.78 -21.50 -0.78
N VAL A 201 3.10 -20.30 -1.25
CA VAL A 201 4.47 -19.76 -1.20
C VAL A 201 4.52 -18.57 -0.26
N LEU A 202 5.45 -18.58 0.67
CA LEU A 202 5.62 -17.56 1.70
C LEU A 202 6.82 -16.67 1.38
N VAL A 203 6.63 -15.35 1.45
CA VAL A 203 7.70 -14.34 1.35
C VAL A 203 7.66 -13.48 2.60
N GLY A 204 8.66 -13.66 3.47
CA GLY A 204 8.79 -12.94 4.73
C GLY A 204 9.27 -11.51 4.55
N LEU A 205 8.93 -10.66 5.51
CA LEU A 205 9.34 -9.27 5.59
C LEU A 205 10.04 -8.99 6.93
N PRO A 206 10.86 -7.92 7.02
CA PRO A 206 11.39 -7.45 8.30
C PRO A 206 10.26 -6.95 9.20
N ARG A 207 10.53 -6.88 10.50
CA ARG A 207 9.61 -6.32 11.50
C ARG A 207 9.41 -4.82 11.27
N ASP A 208 10.49 -4.09 11.01
CA ASP A 208 10.46 -2.64 10.84
C ASP A 208 11.47 -2.17 9.78
N ILE A 209 11.04 -2.16 8.51
CA ILE A 209 11.88 -1.64 7.41
C ILE A 209 12.20 -0.15 7.58
N GLU A 210 11.34 0.64 8.22
CA GLU A 210 11.58 2.09 8.37
C GLU A 210 12.65 2.38 9.43
N GLY A 211 12.64 1.61 10.53
CA GLY A 211 13.75 1.57 11.48
C GLY A 211 15.05 1.15 10.79
N LEU A 212 15.04 0.04 10.03
CA LEU A 212 16.22 -0.43 9.31
C LEU A 212 16.79 0.62 8.35
N ARG A 213 15.96 1.38 7.62
CA ARG A 213 16.46 2.46 6.73
C ARG A 213 17.31 3.50 7.47
N ARG A 214 17.01 3.74 8.74
CA ARG A 214 17.74 4.69 9.58
C ARG A 214 18.97 4.06 10.22
N ASP A 215 18.79 2.86 10.78
CA ASP A 215 19.73 2.28 11.72
C ASP A 215 20.71 1.30 11.04
N ASP A 216 20.28 0.62 9.97
CA ASP A 216 21.11 -0.25 9.12
C ASP A 216 20.67 -0.19 7.64
N PRO A 217 21.10 0.86 6.91
CA PRO A 217 20.70 1.08 5.52
C PRO A 217 21.11 -0.07 4.57
N GLU A 218 22.19 -0.78 4.91
CA GLU A 218 22.71 -1.89 4.10
C GLU A 218 21.83 -3.12 4.23
N LEU A 219 21.41 -3.46 5.46
CA LEU A 219 20.40 -4.51 5.67
C LEU A 219 19.05 -4.14 5.03
N ALA A 220 18.63 -2.87 5.13
CA ALA A 220 17.42 -2.41 4.46
C ALA A 220 17.52 -2.58 2.92
N ARG A 221 18.70 -2.35 2.33
CA ARG A 221 18.98 -2.54 0.90
C ARG A 221 18.93 -4.01 0.51
N ARG A 222 19.50 -4.90 1.33
CA ARG A 222 19.40 -6.37 1.14
C ARG A 222 17.94 -6.81 1.12
N TRP A 223 17.15 -6.40 2.11
CA TRP A 223 15.71 -6.67 2.15
C TRP A 223 14.97 -6.21 0.90
N ARG A 224 15.28 -5.00 0.40
CA ARG A 224 14.70 -4.48 -0.85
C ARG A 224 15.03 -5.37 -2.05
N GLN A 225 16.28 -5.77 -2.20
CA GLN A 225 16.71 -6.59 -3.33
C GLN A 225 16.11 -8.00 -3.29
N GLU A 226 16.13 -8.66 -2.12
CA GLU A 226 15.59 -10.02 -2.01
C GLU A 226 14.05 -10.03 -2.13
N THR A 227 13.36 -9.06 -1.53
CA THR A 227 11.89 -8.94 -1.68
C THR A 227 11.49 -8.67 -3.13
N ARG A 228 12.25 -7.81 -3.83
CA ARG A 228 12.06 -7.55 -5.26
C ARG A 228 12.19 -8.82 -6.08
N LEU A 229 13.27 -9.57 -5.88
CA LEU A 229 13.51 -10.81 -6.59
C LEU A 229 12.45 -11.86 -6.27
N ALA A 230 12.06 -12.00 -4.99
CA ALA A 230 11.04 -12.95 -4.56
C ALA A 230 9.66 -12.64 -5.16
N LEU A 231 9.10 -11.46 -4.86
CA LEU A 231 7.75 -11.12 -5.32
C LEU A 231 7.70 -10.94 -6.84
N GLY A 232 8.70 -10.27 -7.43
CA GLY A 232 8.77 -10.08 -8.88
C GLY A 232 8.80 -11.40 -9.65
N SER A 233 9.68 -12.33 -9.24
CA SER A 233 9.80 -13.63 -9.90
C SER A 233 8.58 -14.50 -9.72
N LEU A 234 8.03 -14.57 -8.50
CA LEU A 234 6.84 -15.40 -8.22
C LEU A 234 5.62 -14.90 -9.00
N LEU A 235 5.39 -13.57 -9.01
CA LEU A 235 4.30 -12.97 -9.80
C LEU A 235 4.48 -13.24 -11.30
N ALA A 236 5.70 -13.12 -11.83
CA ALA A 236 6.01 -13.44 -13.23
C ALA A 236 5.78 -14.93 -13.58
N GLN A 237 5.95 -15.82 -12.60
CA GLN A 237 5.67 -17.25 -12.71
C GLN A 237 4.18 -17.59 -12.47
N GLY A 238 3.28 -16.61 -12.42
CA GLY A 238 1.83 -16.80 -12.28
C GLY A 238 1.34 -17.06 -10.85
N TRP A 239 2.21 -16.97 -9.84
CA TRP A 239 1.75 -16.91 -8.45
C TRP A 239 1.04 -15.57 -8.21
N GLN A 240 0.01 -15.56 -7.38
CA GLN A 240 -0.74 -14.37 -7.03
C GLN A 240 -0.72 -14.19 -5.52
N VAL A 241 -0.49 -12.96 -5.05
CA VAL A 241 -0.60 -12.66 -3.61
C VAL A 241 -2.04 -12.81 -3.18
N HIS A 242 -2.26 -13.76 -2.29
CA HIS A 242 -3.54 -14.12 -1.74
C HIS A 242 -3.75 -13.40 -0.40
N ASP A 243 -2.81 -13.51 0.53
CA ASP A 243 -3.00 -12.99 1.88
C ASP A 243 -1.71 -12.42 2.46
N PHE A 244 -1.81 -11.83 3.65
CA PHE A 244 -0.68 -11.40 4.47
C PHE A 244 -0.91 -11.83 5.92
N ASP A 245 -0.05 -12.69 6.44
CA ASP A 245 -0.24 -13.28 7.77
C ASP A 245 0.33 -12.42 8.92
N ASP A 246 0.04 -12.85 10.15
CA ASP A 246 0.47 -12.15 11.37
C ASP A 246 1.98 -12.31 11.63
N ASP A 247 2.63 -13.30 10.99
CA ASP A 247 4.08 -13.52 11.01
C ASP A 247 4.83 -12.64 9.99
N ARG A 248 4.09 -11.81 9.22
CA ARG A 248 4.57 -10.88 8.19
C ARG A 248 5.07 -11.57 6.92
N HIS A 249 4.39 -12.63 6.51
CA HIS A 249 4.56 -13.22 5.19
C HIS A 249 3.49 -12.75 4.22
N TYR A 250 3.88 -12.44 2.99
CA TYR A 250 2.97 -12.57 1.87
C TYR A 250 2.73 -14.05 1.60
N ILE A 251 1.46 -14.42 1.47
CA ILE A 251 1.03 -15.77 1.07
C ILE A 251 0.63 -15.70 -0.41
N LEU A 252 1.33 -16.44 -1.25
CA LEU A 252 1.06 -16.52 -2.68
C LEU A 252 0.49 -17.89 -3.06
N ARG A 253 -0.47 -17.91 -3.99
CA ARG A 253 -1.08 -19.11 -4.56
C ARG A 253 -1.18 -19.00 -6.07
N ARG A 254 -1.19 -20.13 -6.77
CA ARG A 254 -1.66 -20.17 -8.17
C ARG A 254 -3.16 -20.42 -8.18
N GLU A 255 -3.87 -19.75 -9.08
CA GLU A 255 -5.22 -20.20 -9.40
C GLU A 255 -5.11 -21.59 -10.07
N PRO A 256 -5.95 -22.56 -9.69
CA PRO A 256 -5.91 -23.90 -10.26
C PRO A 256 -6.23 -23.94 -11.75
#